data_AF-A0A5Q4FNV1-F1
#
_entry.id   AF-A0A5Q4FNV1-F1
#
_cell.length_a   1.000
_cell.length_b   1.000
_cell.length_c   1.000
_cell.angle_alpha   90.00
_cell.angle_beta   90.00
_cell.angle_gamma   90.00
#
_symmetry.space_group_name_H-M   'P 1'
#
loop_
_entity.id
_entity.type
_entity.pdbx_description
1 polymer ?
#
loop_
_entity_poly.entity_id
_entity_poly.type
_entity_poly.pdbx_seq_one_letter_code
_entity_poly.pdbx_strand_id
1 'polypeptide(L)'
;GYCLEVRSGEKERIRDAKKRMTERVNQLLEDNRVDEERIEQEIAILADRLDISEELVRMDAHISYFSECLLNNELQGKKLNFILQEMHREVNTIGSKANSPAISRTVVGMKEIIENIREQIQNIA
;
A
#
# COMPACT_ATOMS: atom_id res chain seq x y z
N GLY A 1 -3.16 15.22 -11.14
CA GLY A 1 -3.57 14.65 -9.84
C GLY A 1 -2.64 13.50 -9.51
N TYR A 2 -2.22 13.40 -8.25
CA TYR A 2 -1.20 12.46 -7.76
C TYR A 2 -1.34 11.00 -8.24
N CYS A 3 -2.55 10.53 -8.54
CA CYS A 3 -2.81 9.21 -9.13
C CYS A 3 -2.22 8.98 -10.54
N LEU A 4 -2.07 10.02 -11.37
CA LEU A 4 -1.48 9.90 -12.71
C LEU A 4 0.05 9.80 -12.67
N GLU A 5 0.68 10.40 -11.66
CA GLU A 5 2.13 10.46 -11.48
C GLU A 5 2.68 9.15 -10.88
N VAL A 6 1.89 8.49 -10.03
CA VAL A 6 2.19 7.14 -9.50
C VAL A 6 2.14 6.08 -10.59
N ARG A 7 1.16 6.18 -11.52
CA ARG A 7 1.02 5.24 -12.65
C ARG A 7 2.15 5.33 -13.68
N SER A 8 2.74 6.51 -13.90
CA SER A 8 3.84 6.66 -14.86
C SER A 8 5.15 6.03 -14.37
N GLY A 9 5.41 6.06 -13.05
CA GLY A 9 6.63 5.49 -12.45
C GLY A 9 6.56 3.98 -12.20
N GLU A 10 5.38 3.37 -12.25
CA GLU A 10 5.18 1.96 -11.94
C GLU A 10 5.90 1.02 -12.92
N LYS A 11 5.78 1.30 -14.23
CA LYS A 11 6.44 0.50 -15.28
C LYS A 11 7.97 0.56 -15.20
N GLU A 12 8.50 1.73 -14.85
CA GLU A 12 9.95 1.94 -14.71
C GLU A 12 10.50 1.29 -13.45
N ARG A 13 9.76 1.36 -12.34
CA ARG A 13 10.09 0.64 -11.09
C ARG A 13 10.10 -0.88 -11.28
N ILE A 14 9.11 -1.43 -11.98
CA ILE A 14 9.07 -2.87 -12.29
C ILE A 14 10.26 -3.27 -13.17
N ARG A 15 10.62 -2.44 -14.16
CA ARG A 15 11.78 -2.68 -15.03
C ARG A 15 13.10 -2.67 -14.25
N ASP A 16 13.29 -1.71 -13.36
CA ASP A 16 14.50 -1.60 -12.53
C ASP A 16 14.59 -2.71 -11.47
N ALA A 17 13.46 -3.08 -10.87
CA ALA A 17 13.38 -4.22 -9.96
C ALA A 17 13.74 -5.52 -10.69
N LYS A 18 13.20 -5.73 -11.89
CA LYS A 18 13.54 -6.88 -12.74
C LYS A 18 15.04 -6.90 -13.06
N LYS A 19 15.62 -5.76 -13.48
CA LYS A 19 17.04 -5.67 -13.82
C LYS A 19 17.96 -6.01 -12.63
N ARG A 20 17.69 -5.43 -11.47
CA ARG A 20 18.45 -5.72 -10.23
C ARG A 20 18.31 -7.18 -9.79
N MET A 21 17.11 -7.75 -9.92
CA MET A 21 16.89 -9.17 -9.61
C MET A 21 17.70 -10.07 -10.57
N THR A 22 17.66 -9.79 -11.87
CA THR A 22 18.41 -10.53 -12.89
C THR A 22 19.93 -10.45 -12.66
N GLU A 23 20.47 -9.28 -12.34
CA GLU A 23 21.91 -9.12 -12.04
C GLU A 23 22.31 -9.93 -10.80
N ARG A 24 21.47 -9.94 -9.77
CA ARG A 24 21.72 -10.66 -8.52
C ARG A 24 21.60 -12.17 -8.68
N VAL A 25 20.63 -12.63 -9.47
CA VAL A 25 20.49 -14.04 -9.86
C VAL A 25 21.70 -14.50 -10.68
N ASN A 26 22.17 -13.71 -11.65
CA ASN A 26 23.34 -14.06 -12.46
C ASN A 26 24.63 -14.16 -11.61
N GLN A 27 24.82 -13.26 -10.64
CA GLN A 27 25.94 -13.35 -9.69
C GLN A 27 25.86 -14.59 -8.80
N LEU A 28 24.65 -15.03 -8.44
CA LEU A 28 24.43 -16.24 -7.67
C LEU A 28 24.68 -17.50 -8.54
N LEU A 29 24.25 -17.48 -9.80
CA LEU A 29 24.42 -18.59 -10.76
C LEU A 29 25.88 -18.84 -11.15
N GLU A 30 26.76 -17.82 -11.13
CA GLU A 30 28.21 -17.99 -11.37
C GLU A 30 28.89 -18.96 -10.38
N ASP A 31 28.30 -19.18 -9.19
CA ASP A 31 28.83 -20.09 -8.15
C ASP A 31 28.34 -21.56 -8.32
N ASN A 32 27.59 -21.87 -9.38
CA ASN A 32 27.18 -23.22 -9.83
C ASN A 32 26.57 -24.13 -8.75
N ARG A 33 26.03 -23.55 -7.67
CA ARG A 33 25.40 -24.25 -6.53
C ARG A 33 24.07 -23.63 -6.11
N VAL A 34 23.39 -22.95 -7.03
CA VAL A 34 22.13 -22.31 -6.70
C VAL A 34 21.01 -23.18 -7.22
N ASP A 35 20.30 -23.76 -6.26
CA ASP A 35 19.07 -24.51 -6.50
C ASP A 35 18.03 -23.54 -7.09
N GLU A 36 17.69 -23.75 -8.36
CA GLU A 36 16.76 -22.90 -9.12
C GLU A 36 15.38 -22.87 -8.46
N GLU A 37 14.96 -23.99 -7.86
CA GLU A 37 13.72 -24.10 -7.09
C GLU A 37 13.74 -23.16 -5.87
N ARG A 38 14.92 -23.02 -5.22
CA ARG A 38 15.09 -22.09 -4.10
C ARG A 38 15.04 -20.64 -4.54
N ILE A 39 15.57 -20.30 -5.72
CA ILE A 39 15.44 -18.94 -6.27
C ILE A 39 13.96 -18.62 -6.53
N GLU A 40 13.22 -19.54 -7.16
CA GLU A 40 11.80 -19.34 -7.47
C GLU A 40 10.96 -19.13 -6.19
N GLN A 41 11.22 -19.92 -5.15
CA GLN A 41 10.56 -19.76 -3.85
C GLN A 41 10.85 -18.40 -3.21
N GLU A 42 12.12 -17.95 -3.20
CA GLU A 42 12.48 -16.64 -2.66
C GLU A 42 11.86 -15.49 -3.45
N ILE A 43 11.78 -15.61 -4.79
CA ILE A 43 11.10 -14.62 -5.63
C ILE A 43 9.60 -14.57 -5.31
N ALA A 44 8.95 -15.71 -5.13
CA ALA A 44 7.53 -15.77 -4.78
C ALA A 44 7.26 -15.12 -3.41
N ILE A 45 8.09 -15.44 -2.39
CA ILE A 45 7.99 -14.84 -1.05
C ILE A 45 8.22 -13.32 -1.11
N LEU A 46 9.20 -12.87 -1.89
CA LEU A 46 9.46 -11.44 -2.07
C LEU A 46 8.33 -10.73 -2.81
N ALA A 47 7.74 -11.36 -3.83
CA ALA A 47 6.59 -10.80 -4.55
C ALA A 47 5.39 -10.61 -3.62
N ASP A 48 5.04 -11.62 -2.83
CA ASP A 48 3.94 -11.56 -1.85
C ASP A 48 4.18 -10.47 -0.78
N ARG A 49 5.43 -10.33 -0.31
CA ARG A 49 5.81 -9.28 0.65
C ARG A 49 5.74 -7.86 0.09
N LEU A 50 5.92 -7.69 -1.22
CA LEU A 50 5.91 -6.39 -1.88
C LEU A 50 4.53 -6.04 -2.47
N ASP A 51 3.64 -7.02 -2.60
CA ASP A 51 2.31 -6.82 -3.16
C ASP A 51 1.38 -6.11 -2.16
N ILE A 52 0.93 -4.92 -2.57
CA ILE A 52 0.01 -4.06 -1.84
C ILE A 52 -1.35 -3.93 -2.55
N SER A 53 -1.59 -4.75 -3.59
CA SER A 53 -2.77 -4.61 -4.45
C SER A 53 -4.08 -4.82 -3.67
N GLU A 54 -4.09 -5.76 -2.73
CA GLU A 54 -5.27 -6.03 -1.89
C GLU A 54 -5.58 -4.83 -0.98
N GLU A 55 -4.56 -4.25 -0.34
CA GLU A 55 -4.72 -3.09 0.54
C GLU A 55 -5.27 -1.87 -0.22
N LEU A 56 -4.84 -1.66 -1.47
CA LEU A 56 -5.37 -0.58 -2.31
C LEU A 56 -6.85 -0.80 -2.66
N VAL A 57 -7.23 -2.02 -3.03
CA VAL A 57 -8.64 -2.36 -3.31
C VAL A 57 -9.52 -2.20 -2.07
N ARG A 58 -9.04 -2.64 -0.90
CA ARG A 58 -9.77 -2.47 0.37
C ARG A 58 -9.88 -0.99 0.75
N MET A 59 -8.80 -0.22 0.57
CA MET A 59 -8.81 1.23 0.79
C MET A 59 -9.89 1.93 -0.05
N ASP A 60 -9.97 1.64 -1.34
CA ASP A 60 -10.96 2.23 -2.24
C ASP A 60 -12.40 1.89 -1.80
N ALA A 61 -12.63 0.65 -1.35
CA ALA A 61 -13.92 0.24 -0.80
C ALA A 61 -14.26 1.01 0.49
N HIS A 62 -13.30 1.20 1.39
CA HIS A 62 -13.49 1.96 2.62
C HIS A 62 -13.77 3.45 2.34
N ILE A 63 -13.06 4.08 1.40
CA ILE A 63 -13.29 5.48 1.00
C ILE A 63 -14.68 5.66 0.41
N SER A 64 -15.10 4.73 -0.44
CA SER A 64 -16.43 4.73 -1.05
C SER A 64 -17.52 4.65 0.02
N TYR A 65 -17.38 3.70 0.95
CA TYR A 65 -18.34 3.51 2.03
C TYR A 65 -18.35 4.67 3.04
N PHE A 66 -17.18 5.25 3.33
CA PHE A 66 -17.07 6.46 4.16
C PHE A 66 -17.86 7.62 3.53
N SER A 67 -17.72 7.81 2.22
CA SER A 67 -18.40 8.87 1.46
C SER A 67 -19.92 8.67 1.44
N GLU A 68 -20.39 7.44 1.25
CA GLU A 68 -21.81 7.11 1.35
C GLU A 68 -22.37 7.41 2.75
N CYS A 69 -21.64 7.04 3.80
CA CYS A 69 -22.04 7.29 5.18
C CYS A 69 -22.16 8.79 5.49
N LEU A 70 -21.25 9.62 4.97
CA LEU A 70 -21.32 11.07 5.12
C LEU A 70 -22.56 11.70 4.47
N LEU A 71 -22.98 11.19 3.31
CA LEU A 71 -24.12 11.74 2.55
C LEU A 71 -25.48 11.37 3.15
N ASN A 72 -25.54 10.29 3.92
CA ASN A 72 -26.80 9.75 4.44
C ASN A 72 -27.35 10.47 5.70
N ASN A 73 -26.71 11.56 6.14
CA ASN A 73 -27.24 12.55 7.11
C ASN A 73 -27.82 12.03 8.45
N GLU A 74 -27.45 10.81 8.85
CA GLU A 74 -27.77 10.24 10.17
C GLU A 74 -26.62 10.48 11.16
N LEU A 75 -26.85 10.29 12.46
CA LEU A 75 -25.82 10.29 13.51
C LEU A 75 -24.86 9.10 13.34
N GLN A 76 -23.94 9.20 12.39
CA GLN A 76 -23.04 8.12 11.98
C GLN A 76 -21.60 8.26 12.53
N GLY A 77 -21.33 9.19 13.46
CA GLY A 77 -19.98 9.46 13.95
C GLY A 77 -19.21 8.22 14.44
N LYS A 78 -19.88 7.31 15.18
CA LYS A 78 -19.28 6.04 15.61
C LYS A 78 -18.94 5.12 14.43
N LYS A 79 -19.81 5.06 13.41
CA LYS A 79 -19.61 4.24 12.21
C LYS A 79 -18.47 4.79 11.35
N LEU A 80 -18.44 6.11 11.13
CA LEU A 80 -17.35 6.79 10.43
C LEU A 80 -16.00 6.56 11.13
N ASN A 81 -15.97 6.59 12.46
CA ASN A 81 -14.77 6.26 13.24
C ASN A 81 -14.28 4.83 13.01
N PHE A 82 -15.17 3.83 12.91
CA PHE A 82 -14.77 2.46 12.56
C PHE A 82 -14.17 2.40 11.15
N ILE A 83 -14.78 3.06 10.17
CA ILE A 83 -14.26 3.06 8.79
C ILE A 83 -12.86 3.69 8.75
N LEU A 84 -12.63 4.80 9.45
CA LEU A 84 -11.30 5.42 9.56
C LEU A 84 -10.27 4.53 10.24
N GLN A 85 -10.68 3.69 11.20
CA GLN A 85 -9.77 2.71 11.80
C GLN A 85 -9.34 1.65 10.80
N GLU A 86 -10.26 1.14 9.98
CA GLU A 86 -9.92 0.17 8.93
C GLU A 86 -9.02 0.82 7.87
N MET A 87 -9.32 2.05 7.42
CA MET A 87 -8.43 2.80 6.53
C MET A 87 -7.03 2.95 7.14
N HIS A 88 -6.93 3.28 8.42
CA HIS A 88 -5.62 3.39 9.08
C HIS A 88 -4.85 2.06 9.10
N ARG A 89 -5.54 0.91 9.23
CA ARG A 89 -4.91 -0.42 9.12
C ARG A 89 -4.34 -0.64 7.72
N GLU A 90 -5.10 -0.35 6.67
CA GLU A 90 -4.63 -0.48 5.30
C GLU A 90 -3.40 0.39 5.02
N VAL A 91 -3.39 1.64 5.49
CA VAL A 91 -2.23 2.53 5.36
C VAL A 91 -0.99 1.99 6.06
N ASN A 92 -1.13 1.35 7.22
CA ASN A 92 -0.01 0.73 7.92
C ASN A 92 0.57 -0.46 7.15
N THR A 93 -0.30 -1.32 6.60
CA THR A 93 0.13 -2.47 5.81
C THR A 93 0.80 -2.05 4.50
N ILE A 94 0.27 -1.02 3.81
CA ILE A 94 0.93 -0.41 2.65
C ILE A 94 2.32 0.09 3.03
N GLY A 95 2.42 0.81 4.15
CA GLY A 95 3.70 1.35 4.64
C GLY A 95 4.74 0.28 4.96
N SER A 96 4.34 -0.84 5.55
CA SER A 96 5.27 -1.92 5.93
C SER A 96 5.71 -2.76 4.73
N LYS A 97 4.84 -2.97 3.72
CA LYS A 97 5.14 -3.75 2.51
C LYS A 97 5.88 -2.96 1.43
N ALA A 98 5.61 -1.67 1.28
CA ALA A 98 6.02 -0.90 0.11
C ALA A 98 7.53 -0.66 -0.06
N ASN A 99 8.34 -0.86 0.99
CA ASN A 99 9.81 -0.73 1.04
C ASN A 99 10.39 0.34 0.09
N SER A 100 9.79 1.52 0.06
CA SER A 100 10.08 2.59 -0.90
C SER A 100 9.98 3.95 -0.22
N PRO A 101 11.05 4.77 -0.20
CA PRO A 101 11.03 6.09 0.42
C PRO A 101 9.94 7.03 -0.15
N ALA A 102 9.60 6.86 -1.43
CA ALA A 102 8.54 7.63 -2.06
C ALA A 102 7.15 7.24 -1.52
N ILE A 103 6.90 5.94 -1.33
CA ILE A 103 5.64 5.46 -0.75
C ILE A 103 5.58 5.82 0.73
N SER A 104 6.69 5.73 1.48
CA SER A 104 6.73 6.12 2.90
C SER A 104 6.28 7.56 3.14
N ARG A 105 6.70 8.51 2.29
CA ARG A 105 6.20 9.91 2.39
C ARG A 105 4.70 10.00 2.14
N THR A 106 4.19 9.26 1.16
CA THR A 106 2.75 9.23 0.85
C THR A 106 1.95 8.65 2.02
N VAL A 107 2.43 7.55 2.61
CA VAL A 107 1.83 6.89 3.79
C VAL A 107 1.74 7.84 4.98
N VAL A 108 2.78 8.66 5.23
CA VAL A 108 2.74 9.68 6.29
C VAL A 108 1.62 10.68 6.03
N GLY A 109 1.52 11.22 4.81
CA GLY A 109 0.45 12.15 4.45
C GLY A 109 -0.95 11.54 4.55
N MET A 110 -1.11 10.25 4.18
CA MET A 110 -2.38 9.54 4.35
C MET A 110 -2.77 9.42 5.82
N LYS A 111 -1.81 9.10 6.71
CA LYS A 111 -2.06 9.04 8.16
C LYS A 111 -2.50 10.37 8.73
N GLU A 112 -1.83 11.45 8.33
CA GLU A 112 -2.18 12.82 8.75
C GLU A 112 -3.60 13.17 8.34
N ILE A 113 -4.01 12.87 7.09
CA ILE A 113 -5.38 13.09 6.62
C ILE A 113 -6.38 12.28 7.45
N ILE A 114 -6.10 10.99 7.71
CA ILE A 114 -7.01 10.13 8.50
C ILE A 114 -7.19 10.66 9.92
N GLU A 115 -6.12 11.09 10.60
CA GLU A 115 -6.23 11.67 11.95
C GLU A 115 -6.98 13.01 11.93
N ASN A 116 -6.70 13.89 10.96
CA ASN A 116 -7.42 15.16 10.82
C ASN A 116 -8.94 14.94 10.63
N ILE A 117 -9.34 13.93 9.84
CA ILE A 117 -10.76 13.59 9.67
C ILE A 117 -11.33 13.00 10.97
N ARG A 118 -10.58 12.16 11.68
CA ARG A 118 -11.01 11.60 12.96
C ARG A 118 -11.28 12.69 13.99
N GLU A 119 -10.40 13.68 14.10
CA GLU A 119 -10.59 14.83 14.99
C GLU A 119 -11.84 15.63 14.61
N GLN A 120 -12.08 15.87 13.33
CA GLN A 120 -13.30 16.55 12.87
C GLN A 120 -14.58 15.80 13.25
N ILE A 121 -14.60 14.47 13.10
CA ILE A 121 -15.75 13.67 13.52
C ILE A 121 -15.98 13.77 15.02
N GLN A 122 -14.92 13.75 15.83
CA GLN A 122 -15.04 13.86 17.29
C GLN A 122 -15.48 15.25 17.76
N ASN A 123 -15.15 16.30 17.01
CA ASN A 123 -15.53 17.68 17.36
C ASN A 123 -16.97 18.04 16.96
N ILE A 124 -17.59 17.26 16.06
CA ILE A 124 -18.95 17.51 15.54
C ILE A 124 -19.98 16.53 16.12
N ALA A 125 -19.54 15.33 16.54
CA ALA A 125 -20.37 14.30 17.17
C ALA A 125 -20.59 14.54 18.67
#